data_AF-A0A2T6DWI9-F1
#
_entry.id   AF-A0A2T6DWI9-F1
#
_cell.length_a   1.000
_cell.length_b   1.000
_cell.length_c   1.000
_cell.angle_alpha   90.00
_cell.angle_beta   90.00
_cell.angle_gamma   90.00
#
_symmetry.space_group_name_H-M   'P 1'
#
loop_
_entity.id
_entity.type
_entity.pdbx_description
1 polymer ?
#
loop_
_entity_poly.entity_id
_entity_poly.type
_entity_poly.pdbx_seq_one_letter_code
_entity_poly.pdbx_strand_id
1 'polypeptide(L)'
;MMPRSLLLAVMLALLAPTALFAAPTKATVTSVSGTVEVAPPNSTTFGPLKAGSKVEVGSTVRTGADGIAILVPVPGCAIRLSNSTTLVITQAELDQAGQQVTSRKASVELKDGTVSTLINSKLMQPADFRVQTAQGVAAARGTFYAVTAKPGKTYVAVKHGKVGVARAKAP
;
A
#
# COMPACT_ATOMS: atom_id res chain seq x y z
N MET A 1 -5.46 54.05 31.66
CA MET A 1 -4.64 52.99 32.29
C MET A 1 -5.40 51.68 32.21
N MET A 2 -5.11 50.85 31.21
CA MET A 2 -5.71 49.51 31.08
C MET A 2 -4.88 48.49 31.87
N PRO A 3 -5.51 47.50 32.54
CA PRO A 3 -4.81 46.61 33.46
C PRO A 3 -3.90 45.62 32.71
N ARG A 4 -2.62 45.62 33.07
CA ARG A 4 -1.54 44.76 32.55
C ARG A 4 -1.79 43.25 32.71
N SER A 5 -2.76 42.84 33.51
CA SER A 5 -3.09 41.43 33.80
C SER A 5 -3.88 40.72 32.70
N LEU A 6 -4.43 41.44 31.71
CA LEU A 6 -5.19 40.84 30.61
C LEU A 6 -4.34 40.44 29.39
N LEU A 7 -3.03 40.71 29.42
CA LEU A 7 -2.11 40.36 28.34
C LEU A 7 -1.50 38.96 28.47
N LEU A 8 -1.55 38.34 29.66
CA LEU A 8 -0.96 37.02 29.89
C LEU A 8 -1.92 35.85 29.63
N ALA A 9 -3.24 36.07 29.71
CA ALA A 9 -4.23 35.01 29.56
C ALA A 9 -4.58 34.68 28.10
N VAL A 10 -4.29 35.57 27.16
CA VAL A 10 -4.58 35.38 25.72
C VAL A 10 -3.43 34.67 24.99
N MET A 11 -2.24 34.62 25.58
CA MET A 11 -1.05 34.05 24.95
C MET A 11 -0.86 32.54 25.18
N LEU A 12 -1.75 31.88 25.94
CA LEU A 12 -1.66 30.44 26.27
C LEU A 12 -2.65 29.55 25.49
N ALA A 13 -3.50 30.12 24.64
CA ALA A 13 -4.60 29.39 23.98
C ALA A 13 -4.27 28.86 22.55
N LEU A 14 -3.02 28.97 22.08
CA LEU A 14 -2.67 28.65 20.68
C LEU A 14 -1.61 27.56 20.51
N LEU A 15 -1.59 26.55 21.39
CA LEU A 15 -0.91 25.27 21.12
C LEU A 15 -1.95 24.20 20.83
N ALA A 16 -2.69 24.34 19.73
CA ALA A 16 -3.40 23.20 19.16
C ALA A 16 -2.36 22.32 18.44
N PRO A 17 -2.12 21.07 18.86
CA PRO A 17 -1.26 20.17 18.10
C PRO A 17 -1.89 19.95 16.73
N THR A 18 -1.26 20.49 15.68
CA THR A 18 -1.63 20.16 14.30
C THR A 18 -1.34 18.68 14.10
N ALA A 19 -2.36 17.85 14.23
CA ALA A 19 -2.29 16.45 13.85
C ALA A 19 -1.91 16.41 12.36
N LEU A 20 -0.68 16.03 12.07
CA LEU A 20 -0.23 15.74 10.71
C LEU A 20 -0.95 14.45 10.29
N PHE A 21 -2.12 14.60 9.67
CA PHE A 21 -2.83 13.46 9.09
C PHE A 21 -2.08 13.01 7.83
N ALA A 22 -1.70 11.73 7.80
CA ALA A 22 -1.12 11.08 6.64
C ALA A 22 -2.12 11.19 5.46
N ALA A 23 -1.70 11.79 4.35
CA ALA A 23 -2.52 11.84 3.16
C ALA A 23 -2.44 10.50 2.42
N PRO A 24 -3.58 9.83 2.14
CA PRO A 24 -3.57 8.62 1.32
C PRO A 24 -3.04 8.97 -0.07
N THR A 25 -2.09 8.18 -0.56
CA THR A 25 -1.55 8.32 -1.91
C THR A 25 -2.19 7.33 -2.87
N LYS A 26 -2.07 7.60 -4.17
CA LYS A 26 -2.58 6.72 -5.22
C LYS A 26 -1.44 5.85 -5.76
N ALA A 27 -1.69 4.56 -5.90
CA ALA A 27 -0.72 3.64 -6.49
C ALA A 27 -0.53 3.98 -7.98
N THR A 28 0.72 4.06 -8.41
CA THR A 28 1.05 4.39 -9.80
C THR A 28 1.22 3.11 -10.61
N VAL A 29 0.49 2.97 -11.70
CA VAL A 29 0.70 1.86 -12.64
C VAL A 29 1.87 2.21 -13.54
N THR A 30 2.91 1.39 -13.50
CA THR A 30 4.15 1.63 -14.26
C THR A 30 4.24 0.78 -15.53
N SER A 31 3.59 -0.38 -15.54
CA SER A 31 3.55 -1.27 -16.69
C SER A 31 2.29 -2.12 -16.67
N VAL A 32 1.76 -2.38 -17.86
CA VAL A 32 0.62 -3.26 -18.12
C VAL A 32 0.95 -4.06 -19.38
N SER A 33 0.69 -5.37 -19.34
CA SER A 33 0.76 -6.27 -20.48
C SER A 33 -0.45 -7.20 -20.45
N GLY A 34 -1.02 -7.50 -21.62
CA GLY A 34 -2.23 -8.33 -21.73
C GLY A 34 -3.45 -7.70 -21.06
N THR A 35 -4.40 -8.54 -20.65
CA THR A 35 -5.66 -8.10 -20.06
C THR A 35 -5.47 -7.70 -18.59
N VAL A 36 -5.63 -6.40 -18.28
CA VAL A 36 -5.61 -5.88 -16.91
C VAL A 36 -6.74 -4.88 -16.73
N GLU A 37 -7.48 -5.03 -15.65
CA GLU A 37 -8.67 -4.24 -15.36
C GLU A 37 -8.67 -3.72 -13.92
N VAL A 38 -9.37 -2.61 -13.71
CA VAL A 38 -9.56 -1.99 -12.41
C VAL A 38 -11.04 -1.66 -12.18
N ALA A 39 -11.51 -1.88 -10.97
CA ALA A 39 -12.75 -1.34 -10.46
C ALA A 39 -12.42 -0.31 -9.36
N PRO A 40 -12.95 0.92 -9.43
CA PRO A 40 -12.79 1.92 -8.38
C PRO A 40 -13.33 1.44 -7.01
N PRO A 41 -13.01 2.14 -5.91
CA PRO A 41 -13.56 1.82 -4.61
C PRO A 41 -15.10 1.78 -4.65
N ASN A 42 -15.70 0.78 -4.01
CA ASN A 42 -17.15 0.57 -3.96
C ASN A 42 -17.84 0.35 -5.32
N SER A 43 -17.09 0.07 -6.38
CA SER A 43 -17.61 -0.30 -7.70
C SER A 43 -17.40 -1.79 -7.96
N THR A 44 -18.38 -2.42 -8.62
CA THR A 44 -18.25 -3.77 -9.19
C THR A 44 -17.97 -3.75 -10.69
N THR A 45 -17.99 -2.57 -11.31
CA THR A 45 -17.73 -2.39 -12.74
C THR A 45 -16.23 -2.28 -12.99
N PHE A 46 -15.70 -3.21 -13.77
CA PHE A 46 -14.30 -3.22 -14.21
C PHE A 46 -14.14 -2.49 -15.53
N GLY A 47 -13.11 -1.67 -15.63
CA GLY A 47 -12.64 -1.07 -16.87
C GLY A 47 -11.15 -1.35 -17.10
N PRO A 48 -10.63 -1.12 -18.31
CA PRO A 48 -9.23 -1.40 -18.63
C PRO A 48 -8.29 -0.52 -17.80
N LEU A 49 -7.24 -1.13 -17.24
CA LEU A 49 -6.17 -0.43 -16.55
C LEU A 49 -5.01 -0.17 -17.52
N LYS A 50 -4.47 1.06 -17.52
CA LYS A 50 -3.38 1.45 -18.43
C LYS A 50 -2.13 1.84 -17.64
N ALA A 51 -0.96 1.74 -18.27
CA ALA A 51 0.26 2.31 -17.72
C ALA A 51 0.11 3.83 -17.56
N GLY A 52 0.70 4.39 -16.50
CA GLY A 52 0.57 5.79 -16.11
C GLY A 52 -0.67 6.11 -15.26
N SER A 53 -1.66 5.22 -15.20
CA SER A 53 -2.86 5.40 -14.37
C SER A 53 -2.51 5.49 -12.87
N LYS A 54 -3.38 6.16 -12.12
CA LYS A 54 -3.34 6.24 -10.65
C LYS A 54 -4.51 5.44 -10.09
N VAL A 55 -4.23 4.46 -9.24
CA VAL A 55 -5.21 3.58 -8.62
C VAL A 55 -5.39 3.99 -7.16
N GLU A 56 -6.64 4.20 -6.76
CA GLU A 56 -6.99 4.66 -5.42
C GLU A 56 -7.02 3.50 -4.41
N VAL A 57 -6.74 3.82 -3.15
CA VAL A 57 -7.01 2.88 -2.05
C VAL A 57 -8.50 2.51 -2.04
N GLY A 58 -8.78 1.22 -1.88
CA GLY A 58 -10.11 0.62 -2.01
C GLY A 58 -10.40 0.05 -3.40
N SER A 59 -9.60 0.38 -4.43
CA SER A 59 -9.81 -0.17 -5.78
C SER A 59 -9.41 -1.64 -5.85
N THR A 60 -10.14 -2.39 -6.68
CA THR A 60 -9.81 -3.77 -7.03
C THR A 60 -9.11 -3.80 -8.39
N VAL A 61 -7.93 -4.44 -8.47
CA VAL A 61 -7.21 -4.67 -9.71
C VAL A 61 -7.19 -6.16 -10.00
N ARG A 62 -7.51 -6.54 -11.24
CA ARG A 62 -7.45 -7.93 -11.69
C ARG A 62 -6.69 -8.08 -13.01
N THR A 63 -6.04 -9.23 -13.17
CA THR A 63 -5.32 -9.62 -14.38
C THR A 63 -5.96 -10.87 -15.00
N GLY A 64 -6.07 -10.89 -16.33
CA GLY A 64 -6.47 -12.08 -17.08
C GLY A 64 -5.37 -13.14 -17.14
N ALA A 65 -5.61 -14.21 -17.90
CA ALA A 65 -4.65 -15.31 -18.07
C ALA A 65 -3.34 -14.88 -18.77
N ASP A 66 -3.40 -13.83 -19.58
CA ASP A 66 -2.29 -13.17 -20.28
C ASP A 66 -1.83 -11.87 -19.59
N GLY A 67 -2.50 -11.48 -18.50
CA GLY A 67 -2.37 -10.18 -17.86
C GLY A 67 -1.22 -10.09 -16.88
N ILE A 68 -0.44 -9.02 -16.94
CA ILE A 68 0.59 -8.67 -15.95
C ILE A 68 0.50 -7.17 -15.69
N ALA A 69 0.58 -6.77 -14.42
CA ALA A 69 0.62 -5.35 -14.04
C ALA A 69 1.73 -5.09 -13.02
N ILE A 70 2.39 -3.93 -13.13
CA ILE A 70 3.34 -3.44 -12.12
C ILE A 70 2.82 -2.13 -11.54
N LEU A 71 2.56 -2.14 -10.23
CA LEU A 71 2.10 -0.98 -9.48
C LEU A 71 3.16 -0.54 -8.48
N VAL A 72 3.22 0.77 -8.23
CA VAL A 72 4.06 1.39 -7.20
C VAL A 72 3.12 2.10 -6.23
N PRO A 73 2.70 1.44 -5.14
CA PRO A 73 1.79 2.04 -4.15
C PRO A 73 2.45 3.20 -3.41
N VAL A 74 3.75 3.08 -3.10
CA VAL A 74 4.57 4.13 -2.48
C VAL A 74 5.98 4.11 -3.10
N PRO A 75 6.69 5.25 -3.18
CA PRO A 75 8.02 5.30 -3.76
C PRO A 75 8.99 4.30 -3.10
N GLY A 76 9.65 3.47 -3.91
CA GLY A 76 10.58 2.43 -3.43
C GLY A 76 9.95 1.08 -3.10
N CYS A 77 8.65 0.90 -3.36
CA CYS A 77 7.96 -0.38 -3.29
C CYS A 77 7.26 -0.64 -4.63
N ALA A 78 7.68 -1.68 -5.36
CA ALA A 78 7.02 -2.12 -6.58
C ALA A 78 6.36 -3.48 -6.34
N ILE A 79 5.12 -3.63 -6.79
CA ILE A 79 4.36 -4.88 -6.75
C ILE A 79 4.03 -5.30 -8.19
N ARG A 80 4.28 -6.56 -8.50
CA ARG A 80 3.91 -7.20 -9.75
C ARG A 80 2.76 -8.16 -9.49
N LEU A 81 1.64 -7.92 -10.15
CA LEU A 81 0.54 -8.86 -10.26
C LEU A 81 0.89 -9.81 -11.40
N SER A 82 0.92 -11.11 -11.10
CA SER A 82 1.03 -12.12 -12.14
C SER A 82 -0.31 -12.28 -12.87
N ASN A 83 -0.38 -13.19 -13.83
CA ASN A 83 -1.63 -13.55 -14.46
C ASN A 83 -2.65 -14.12 -13.46
N SER A 84 -3.92 -14.06 -13.83
CA SER A 84 -5.03 -14.61 -13.04
C SER A 84 -4.98 -14.20 -11.57
N THR A 85 -4.71 -12.92 -11.32
CA THR A 85 -4.51 -12.37 -9.97
C THR A 85 -5.55 -11.29 -9.70
N THR A 86 -6.19 -11.36 -8.53
CA THR A 86 -7.12 -10.32 -8.06
C THR A 86 -6.66 -9.78 -6.72
N LEU A 87 -6.47 -8.46 -6.63
CA LEU A 87 -6.14 -7.80 -5.37
C LEU A 87 -6.92 -6.52 -5.15
N VAL A 88 -7.01 -6.12 -3.89
CA VAL A 88 -7.53 -4.81 -3.46
C VAL A 88 -6.37 -4.03 -2.85
N ILE A 89 -6.24 -2.75 -3.21
CA ILE A 89 -5.26 -1.86 -2.54
C ILE A 89 -5.89 -1.39 -1.24
N THR A 90 -5.39 -1.84 -0.09
CA THR A 90 -6.00 -1.51 1.22
C THR A 90 -5.31 -0.37 1.94
N GLN A 91 -4.07 -0.06 1.59
CA GLN A 91 -3.35 1.08 2.15
C GLN A 91 -2.25 1.56 1.20
N ALA A 92 -2.08 2.87 1.10
CA ALA A 92 -0.94 3.52 0.47
C ALA A 92 -0.76 4.89 1.11
N GLU A 93 0.28 5.06 1.93
CA GLU A 93 0.54 6.24 2.73
C GLU A 93 2.02 6.62 2.64
N LEU A 94 2.28 7.91 2.45
CA LEU A 94 3.60 8.50 2.41
C LEU A 94 3.64 9.71 3.34
N ASP A 95 4.37 9.58 4.45
CA ASP A 95 4.48 10.64 5.46
C ASP A 95 5.76 11.44 5.22
N GLN A 96 5.65 12.77 5.32
CA GLN A 96 6.77 13.68 5.12
C GLN A 96 6.79 14.80 6.17
N ALA A 97 7.99 15.15 6.63
CA ALA A 97 8.27 16.35 7.42
C ALA A 97 9.12 17.29 6.55
N GLY A 98 8.48 18.32 5.99
CA GLY A 98 9.10 19.12 4.91
C GLY A 98 9.40 18.24 3.70
N GLN A 99 10.67 18.21 3.26
CA GLN A 99 11.11 17.35 2.16
C GLN A 99 11.54 15.94 2.59
N GLN A 100 11.64 15.68 3.89
CA GLN A 100 12.12 14.40 4.40
C GLN A 100 10.97 13.40 4.54
N VAL A 101 11.13 12.23 3.92
CA VAL A 101 10.17 11.12 4.10
C VAL A 101 10.39 10.46 5.45
N THR A 102 9.35 10.44 6.29
CA THR A 102 9.38 9.88 7.64
C THR A 102 8.80 8.46 7.69
N SER A 103 7.85 8.14 6.81
CA SER A 103 7.23 6.81 6.76
C SER A 103 6.66 6.49 5.37
N ARG A 104 6.64 5.19 5.06
CA ARG A 104 6.10 4.60 3.83
C ARG A 104 5.34 3.35 4.22
N LYS A 105 4.02 3.35 4.08
CA LYS A 105 3.18 2.20 4.42
C LYS A 105 2.31 1.85 3.23
N ALA A 106 2.25 0.58 2.89
CA ALA A 106 1.32 0.10 1.89
C ALA A 106 0.84 -1.32 2.23
N SER A 107 -0.39 -1.61 1.85
CA SER A 107 -1.03 -2.89 2.08
C SER A 107 -1.91 -3.23 0.90
N VAL A 108 -1.93 -4.51 0.56
CA VAL A 108 -2.88 -5.07 -0.39
C VAL A 108 -3.57 -6.27 0.22
N GLU A 109 -4.81 -6.50 -0.15
CA GLU A 109 -5.51 -7.76 0.08
C GLU A 109 -5.49 -8.58 -1.20
N LEU A 110 -4.78 -9.70 -1.19
CA LEU A 110 -4.70 -10.66 -2.29
C LEU A 110 -5.82 -11.68 -2.14
N LYS A 111 -6.77 -11.65 -3.07
CA LYS A 111 -7.93 -12.55 -3.07
C LYS A 111 -7.59 -13.90 -3.71
N ASP A 112 -6.90 -13.86 -4.85
CA ASP A 112 -6.45 -15.03 -5.59
C ASP A 112 -5.24 -14.69 -6.47
N GLY A 113 -4.42 -15.69 -6.80
CA GLY A 113 -3.26 -15.54 -7.68
C GLY A 113 -1.97 -15.17 -6.95
N THR A 114 -1.05 -14.48 -7.64
CA THR A 114 0.32 -14.25 -7.14
C THR A 114 0.75 -12.80 -7.28
N VAL A 115 1.21 -12.23 -6.15
CA VAL A 115 1.87 -10.92 -6.11
C VAL A 115 3.34 -11.11 -5.76
N SER A 116 4.22 -10.53 -6.57
CA SER A 116 5.66 -10.41 -6.27
C SER A 116 6.00 -8.97 -5.89
N THR A 117 6.75 -8.76 -4.82
CA THR A 117 7.06 -7.44 -4.27
C THR A 117 8.56 -7.23 -4.25
N LEU A 118 9.01 -6.08 -4.74
CA LEU A 118 10.37 -5.58 -4.57
C LEU A 118 10.35 -4.29 -3.74
N ILE A 119 10.92 -4.35 -2.53
CA ILE A 119 11.06 -3.20 -1.64
C ILE A 119 12.52 -2.78 -1.57
N ASN A 120 12.82 -1.53 -1.89
CA ASN A 120 14.17 -0.99 -1.83
C ASN A 120 14.64 -0.85 -0.37
N SER A 121 15.60 -1.70 0.03
CA SER A 121 16.20 -1.70 1.36
C SER A 121 17.18 -0.55 1.61
N LYS A 122 17.64 0.13 0.55
CA LYS A 122 18.64 1.22 0.66
C LYS A 122 18.04 2.57 1.00
N LEU A 123 16.71 2.69 1.02
CA LEU A 123 16.06 3.92 1.44
C LEU A 123 16.22 4.11 2.95
N MET A 124 16.37 5.35 3.41
CA MET A 124 16.42 5.67 4.84
C MET A 124 15.18 5.17 5.59
N GLN A 125 14.01 5.22 4.91
CA GLN A 125 12.75 4.67 5.40
C GLN A 125 12.20 3.68 4.37
N PRO A 126 12.65 2.41 4.35
CA PRO A 126 12.09 1.40 3.45
C PRO A 126 10.61 1.21 3.73
N ALA A 127 9.83 0.95 2.68
CA ALA A 127 8.40 0.74 2.82
C ALA A 127 8.09 -0.45 3.72
N ASP A 128 7.13 -0.25 4.63
CA ASP A 128 6.45 -1.30 5.36
C ASP A 128 5.30 -1.80 4.48
N PHE A 129 5.52 -2.94 3.82
CA PHE A 129 4.57 -3.51 2.88
C PHE A 129 3.96 -4.80 3.41
N ARG A 130 2.63 -4.89 3.31
CA ARG A 130 1.84 -6.04 3.76
C ARG A 130 1.02 -6.62 2.62
N VAL A 131 1.04 -7.95 2.50
CA VAL A 131 0.11 -8.70 1.66
C VAL A 131 -0.79 -9.49 2.60
N GLN A 132 -2.07 -9.14 2.61
CA GLN A 132 -3.11 -9.82 3.36
C GLN A 132 -3.76 -10.86 2.46
N THR A 133 -4.11 -11.99 3.04
CA THR A 133 -4.88 -13.08 2.42
C THR A 133 -5.92 -13.54 3.44
N ALA A 134 -6.90 -14.35 3.03
CA ALA A 134 -7.89 -14.91 3.96
C ALA A 134 -7.24 -15.73 5.11
N GLN A 135 -6.03 -16.25 4.90
CA GLN A 135 -5.31 -17.15 5.80
C GLN A 135 -4.34 -16.40 6.72
N GLY A 136 -4.08 -15.12 6.45
CA GLY A 136 -3.13 -14.32 7.22
C GLY A 136 -2.40 -13.24 6.43
N VAL A 137 -1.33 -12.74 7.02
CA VAL A 137 -0.56 -11.58 6.52
C VAL A 137 0.91 -11.94 6.37
N ALA A 138 1.48 -11.57 5.23
CA ALA A 138 2.91 -11.55 4.97
C ALA A 138 3.40 -10.09 4.92
N ALA A 139 4.26 -9.71 5.86
CA ALA A 139 4.76 -8.35 6.02
C ALA A 139 6.27 -8.30 5.91
N ALA A 140 6.80 -7.29 5.21
CA ALA A 140 8.24 -7.15 5.03
C ALA A 140 8.69 -5.70 4.85
N ARG A 141 9.98 -5.49 5.10
CA ARG A 141 10.71 -4.24 4.81
C ARG A 141 11.97 -4.60 4.04
N GLY A 142 12.31 -3.83 3.00
CA GLY A 142 13.56 -4.02 2.24
C GLY A 142 13.79 -5.43 1.69
N THR A 143 12.73 -6.09 1.22
CA THR A 143 12.71 -7.52 0.88
C THR A 143 12.19 -7.72 -0.55
N PHE A 144 12.69 -8.77 -1.22
CA PHE A 144 12.14 -9.31 -2.46
C PHE A 144 11.48 -10.65 -2.15
N TYR A 145 10.15 -10.69 -2.22
CA TYR A 145 9.35 -11.86 -1.91
C TYR A 145 8.12 -11.95 -2.81
N ALA A 146 7.47 -13.11 -2.82
CA ALA A 146 6.21 -13.34 -3.48
C ALA A 146 5.22 -14.00 -2.53
N VAL A 147 3.94 -13.69 -2.72
CA VAL A 147 2.82 -14.29 -2.00
C VAL A 147 1.85 -14.84 -3.04
N THR A 148 1.47 -16.09 -2.87
CA THR A 148 0.44 -16.75 -3.69
C THR A 148 -0.73 -17.13 -2.80
N ALA A 149 -1.92 -16.64 -3.13
CA ALA A 149 -3.16 -17.03 -2.52
C ALA A 149 -3.85 -18.09 -3.39
N LYS A 150 -4.34 -19.15 -2.73
CA LYS A 150 -5.20 -20.18 -3.31
C LYS A 150 -6.32 -20.48 -2.30
N PRO A 151 -7.41 -21.14 -2.72
CA PRO A 151 -8.45 -21.57 -1.78
C PRO A 151 -7.86 -22.31 -0.57
N GLY A 152 -8.07 -21.74 0.62
CA GLY A 152 -7.60 -22.29 1.90
C GLY A 152 -6.08 -22.26 2.15
N LYS A 153 -5.26 -21.71 1.24
CA LYS A 153 -3.79 -21.77 1.35
C LYS A 153 -3.12 -20.46 0.94
N THR A 154 -2.10 -20.07 1.69
CA THR A 154 -1.19 -18.98 1.33
C THR A 154 0.24 -19.50 1.32
N TYR A 155 0.95 -19.23 0.23
CA TYR A 155 2.36 -19.56 0.06
C TYR A 155 3.18 -18.26 0.05
N VAL A 156 4.30 -18.25 0.78
CA VAL A 156 5.23 -17.13 0.82
C VAL A 156 6.60 -17.64 0.39
N ALA A 157 7.17 -17.03 -0.65
CA ALA A 157 8.51 -17.33 -1.13
C ALA A 157 9.39 -16.10 -0.98
N VAL A 158 10.54 -16.24 -0.32
CA VAL A 158 11.47 -15.14 -0.08
C VAL A 158 12.70 -15.34 -0.96
N LYS A 159 12.97 -14.39 -1.85
CA LYS A 159 14.18 -14.41 -2.68
C LYS A 159 15.35 -13.71 -2.00
N HIS A 160 15.09 -12.58 -1.33
CA HIS A 160 16.10 -11.84 -0.58
C HIS A 160 15.43 -11.05 0.55
N GLY A 161 16.06 -10.99 1.73
CA GLY A 161 15.54 -10.28 2.90
C GLY A 161 14.81 -11.20 3.86
N LYS A 162 13.79 -10.68 4.55
CA LYS A 162 13.04 -11.41 5.58
C LYS A 162 11.56 -11.04 5.51
N VAL A 163 10.68 -12.02 5.67
CA VAL A 163 9.23 -11.82 5.71
C VAL A 163 8.70 -12.35 7.04
N GLY A 164 7.95 -11.51 7.76
CA GLY A 164 7.14 -11.94 8.89
C GLY A 164 5.81 -12.49 8.38
N VAL A 165 5.39 -13.66 8.88
CA VAL A 165 4.12 -14.29 8.53
C VAL A 165 3.29 -14.49 9.78
N ALA A 166 2.06 -14.01 9.77
CA ALA A 166 1.09 -14.19 10.84
C ALA A 166 -0.19 -14.82 10.26
N ARG A 167 -0.78 -15.78 10.98
CA ARG A 167 -2.07 -16.36 10.59
C ARG A 167 -3.20 -15.39 10.90
N ALA A 168 -4.27 -15.43 10.11
CA ALA A 168 -5.52 -14.76 10.46
C ALA A 168 -6.04 -15.34 11.78
N LYS A 169 -6.59 -14.48 12.64
CA LYS A 169 -7.26 -14.94 13.86
C LYS A 169 -8.49 -15.76 13.45
N ALA A 170 -8.69 -16.91 14.08
CA ALA A 170 -9.94 -17.66 13.90
C ALA A 170 -11.12 -16.75 14.30
N PRO A 171 -12.25 -16.82 13.56
CA PRO A 171 -13.46 -16.07 13.92
C PRO A 171 -13.94 -16.40 15.34
#